data_AF-A0A367J229-F1
#
_entry.id   AF-A0A367J229-F1
#
_cell.length_a   1.000
_cell.length_b   1.000
_cell.length_c   1.000
_cell.angle_alpha   90.00
_cell.angle_beta   90.00
_cell.angle_gamma   90.00
#
_symmetry.space_group_name_H-M   'P 1'
#
loop_
_entity.id
_entity.type
_entity.pdbx_description
1 polymer ?
#
loop_
_entity_poly.entity_id
_entity_poly.type
_entity_poly.pdbx_seq_one_letter_code
_entity_poly.pdbx_strand_id
1 'polypeptide(L)'
;MQTLSCQNFDKAQVHLQRDNDLKHKSKLNQQYRKLYTSDYTFRKVFERFLSAAAAATQLGIHVRTAQKWAKQYEKDPDSIFEKRRKTGRPRILHDEHKKAILECIDENPSIVLDEVMKKLKQMFTELKVSKTTLFDFVKQHCNLSLKKARLQPKDRNSEEKI
;
A
#
# COMPACT_ATOMS: atom_id res chain seq x y z
N MET A 1 -8.32 -18.94 70.23
CA MET A 1 -8.09 -19.58 68.92
C MET A 1 -9.41 -20.12 68.43
N GLN A 2 -9.90 -19.68 67.27
CA GLN A 2 -10.75 -20.46 66.35
C GLN A 2 -11.26 -19.53 65.25
N THR A 3 -11.05 -19.93 63.99
CA THR A 3 -12.09 -19.90 62.96
C THR A 3 -11.81 -21.04 61.95
N LEU A 4 -12.81 -21.91 61.85
CA LEU A 4 -13.20 -22.82 60.76
C LEU A 4 -13.27 -22.05 59.41
N SER A 5 -13.37 -22.59 58.19
CA SER A 5 -13.29 -23.91 57.54
C SER A 5 -13.65 -23.67 56.05
N CYS A 6 -13.54 -24.73 55.24
CA CYS A 6 -14.28 -25.02 54.00
C CYS A 6 -13.63 -24.63 52.66
N GLN A 7 -13.20 -25.70 51.97
CA GLN A 7 -12.74 -25.76 50.59
C GLN A 7 -13.92 -25.82 49.59
N ASN A 8 -13.60 -25.49 48.34
CA ASN A 8 -14.20 -25.98 47.07
C ASN A 8 -15.52 -25.38 46.57
N PHE A 9 -15.41 -24.27 45.84
CA PHE A 9 -16.22 -23.97 44.66
C PHE A 9 -15.26 -23.49 43.54
N ASP A 10 -15.63 -23.66 42.27
CA ASP A 10 -15.05 -22.94 41.11
C ASP A 10 -13.84 -23.51 40.34
N LYS A 11 -13.76 -24.81 40.02
CA LYS A 11 -12.80 -25.30 38.99
C LYS A 11 -13.39 -25.41 37.57
N ALA A 12 -14.69 -25.66 37.44
CA ALA A 12 -15.38 -25.73 36.14
C ALA A 12 -15.70 -24.33 35.55
N GLN A 13 -15.98 -23.35 36.41
CA GLN A 13 -16.23 -21.96 36.03
C GLN A 13 -14.99 -21.32 35.39
N VAL A 14 -13.80 -21.63 35.95
CA VAL A 14 -12.51 -21.06 35.55
C VAL A 14 -12.04 -21.54 34.17
N HIS A 15 -12.53 -22.67 33.65
CA HIS A 15 -12.19 -23.14 32.30
C HIS A 15 -13.05 -22.49 31.21
N LEU A 16 -14.37 -22.38 31.41
CA LEU A 16 -15.27 -21.67 30.50
C LEU A 16 -15.00 -20.16 30.47
N GLN A 17 -14.56 -19.56 31.59
CA GLN A 17 -14.09 -18.17 31.60
C GLN A 17 -12.78 -17.98 30.84
N ARG A 18 -11.81 -18.91 30.95
CA ARG A 18 -10.54 -18.83 30.21
C ARG A 18 -10.72 -18.85 28.68
N ASP A 19 -11.62 -19.67 28.15
CA ASP A 19 -11.85 -19.75 26.71
C ASP A 19 -12.61 -18.54 26.15
N ASN A 20 -13.54 -18.00 26.95
CA ASN A 20 -14.23 -16.73 26.63
C ASN A 20 -13.27 -15.52 26.75
N ASP A 21 -12.34 -15.52 27.70
CA ASP A 21 -11.31 -14.50 27.87
C ASP A 21 -10.29 -14.50 26.72
N LEU A 22 -9.95 -15.66 26.16
CA LEU A 22 -9.09 -15.77 24.98
C LEU A 22 -9.78 -15.24 23.72
N LYS A 23 -11.08 -15.50 23.56
CA LYS A 23 -11.90 -14.98 22.45
C LYS A 23 -12.19 -13.48 22.58
N HIS A 24 -12.29 -12.96 23.81
CA HIS A 24 -12.42 -11.53 24.09
C HIS A 24 -11.07 -10.80 23.91
N LYS A 25 -9.94 -11.41 24.32
CA LYS A 25 -8.58 -10.89 24.06
C LYS A 25 -8.24 -10.81 22.57
N SER A 26 -8.72 -11.73 21.73
CA SER A 26 -8.45 -11.69 20.28
C SER A 26 -9.22 -10.59 19.56
N LYS A 27 -10.49 -10.36 19.93
CA LYS A 27 -11.31 -9.25 19.41
C LYS A 27 -10.84 -7.89 19.91
N LEU A 28 -10.45 -7.79 21.18
CA LEU A 28 -9.84 -6.59 21.76
C LEU A 28 -8.50 -6.26 21.07
N ASN A 29 -7.62 -7.25 20.81
CA ASN A 29 -6.38 -7.02 20.06
C ASN A 29 -6.59 -6.51 18.62
N GLN A 30 -7.70 -6.89 17.98
CA GLN A 30 -8.07 -6.40 16.65
C GLN A 30 -8.56 -4.94 16.67
N GLN A 31 -9.17 -4.51 17.78
CA GLN A 31 -9.69 -3.15 17.98
C GLN A 31 -8.62 -2.18 18.53
N TYR A 32 -7.73 -2.64 19.43
CA TYR A 32 -6.58 -1.85 19.93
C TYR A 32 -5.49 -1.62 18.87
N ARG A 33 -5.47 -2.39 17.77
CA ARG A 33 -4.65 -2.10 16.59
C ARG A 33 -5.10 -0.85 15.81
N LYS A 34 -6.29 -0.31 16.08
CA LYS A 34 -6.89 0.79 15.30
C LYS A 34 -7.03 2.13 16.03
N LEU A 35 -6.76 2.22 17.34
CA LEU A 35 -6.99 3.46 18.10
C LEU A 35 -5.74 3.86 18.90
N TYR A 36 -4.94 4.71 18.25
CA TYR A 36 -4.11 5.78 18.83
C TYR A 36 -3.88 5.80 20.35
N THR A 37 -2.64 5.54 20.74
CA THR A 37 -1.96 6.32 21.78
C THR A 37 -0.68 6.81 21.13
N SER A 38 -0.66 8.10 20.80
CA SER A 38 0.24 8.76 19.86
C SER A 38 1.70 8.26 19.86
N ASP A 39 2.25 8.16 18.67
CA ASP A 39 3.69 8.14 18.39
C ASP A 39 4.50 9.10 19.28
N TYR A 40 3.94 10.29 19.55
CA TYR A 40 4.45 11.29 20.49
C TYR A 40 4.42 10.88 21.98
N THR A 41 3.38 10.17 22.43
CA THR A 41 3.29 9.65 23.80
C THR A 41 4.31 8.56 24.06
N PHE A 42 4.63 7.71 23.07
CA PHE A 42 5.72 6.74 23.25
C PHE A 42 7.05 7.46 23.44
N ARG A 43 7.38 8.46 22.62
CA ARG A 43 8.60 9.27 22.78
C ARG A 43 8.71 9.89 24.18
N LYS A 44 7.66 10.60 24.62
CA LYS A 44 7.63 11.25 25.94
C LYS A 44 7.74 10.27 27.11
N VAL A 45 7.12 9.10 26.99
CA VAL A 45 7.16 8.06 28.03
C VAL A 45 8.53 7.36 28.00
N PHE A 46 9.05 7.02 26.83
CA PHE A 46 10.36 6.41 26.68
C PHE A 46 11.48 7.29 27.25
N GLU A 47 11.46 8.60 26.96
CA GLU A 47 12.39 9.58 27.53
C GLU A 47 12.32 9.64 29.07
N ARG A 48 11.16 9.34 29.68
CA ARG A 48 10.98 9.35 31.15
C ARG A 48 11.36 8.05 31.85
N PHE A 49 11.17 6.90 31.21
CA PHE A 49 11.31 5.59 31.86
C PHE A 49 12.67 4.93 31.68
N LEU A 50 13.59 5.53 30.90
CA LEU A 50 14.95 5.04 30.61
C LEU A 50 15.04 3.62 29.99
N SER A 51 13.91 2.90 29.86
CA SER A 51 13.83 1.54 29.37
C SER A 51 12.55 1.31 28.56
N ALA A 52 12.72 0.67 27.42
CA ALA A 52 11.62 0.27 26.52
C ALA A 52 10.61 -0.66 27.22
N ALA A 53 11.04 -1.50 28.16
CA ALA A 53 10.16 -2.43 28.86
C ALA A 53 9.24 -1.72 29.86
N ALA A 54 9.78 -0.74 30.60
CA ALA A 54 8.99 0.08 31.51
C ALA A 54 7.97 0.94 30.76
N ALA A 55 8.38 1.55 29.63
CA ALA A 55 7.48 2.28 28.75
C ALA A 55 6.38 1.40 28.14
N ALA A 56 6.70 0.14 27.79
CA ALA A 56 5.75 -0.83 27.25
C ALA A 56 4.65 -1.18 28.26
N THR A 57 5.02 -1.47 29.51
CA THR A 57 4.08 -1.79 30.58
C THR A 57 3.12 -0.62 30.87
N GLN A 58 3.64 0.61 30.88
CA GLN A 58 2.86 1.82 31.11
C GLN A 58 1.88 2.12 29.97
N LEU A 59 2.28 1.88 28.73
CA LEU A 59 1.46 2.12 27.55
C LEU A 59 0.57 0.92 27.19
N GLY A 60 0.65 -0.19 27.92
CA GLY A 60 -0.07 -1.43 27.61
C GLY A 60 0.35 -2.04 26.27
N ILE A 61 1.57 -1.76 25.80
CA ILE A 61 2.11 -2.24 24.52
C ILE A 61 2.96 -3.49 24.77
N HIS A 62 2.97 -4.42 23.82
CA HIS A 62 3.86 -5.58 23.90
C HIS A 62 5.33 -5.15 23.92
N VAL A 63 6.11 -5.67 24.87
CA VAL A 63 7.53 -5.28 25.11
C VAL A 63 8.39 -5.36 23.84
N ARG A 64 8.19 -6.40 23.01
CA ARG A 64 8.91 -6.56 21.74
C ARG A 64 8.65 -5.42 20.74
N THR A 65 7.47 -4.81 20.78
CA THR A 65 7.11 -3.66 19.92
C THR A 65 7.83 -2.40 20.41
N ALA A 66 7.80 -2.14 21.72
CA ALA A 66 8.51 -1.02 22.32
C ALA A 66 10.03 -1.11 22.11
N GLN A 67 10.62 -2.31 22.21
CA GLN A 67 12.03 -2.54 21.90
C GLN A 67 12.36 -2.28 20.42
N LYS A 68 11.48 -2.66 19.50
CA LYS A 68 11.65 -2.34 18.06
C LYS A 68 11.62 -0.83 17.83
N TRP A 69 10.69 -0.13 18.48
CA TRP A 69 10.61 1.33 18.40
C TRP A 69 11.85 2.00 19.00
N ALA A 70 12.33 1.58 20.17
CA ALA A 70 13.57 2.10 20.75
C ALA A 70 14.78 1.95 19.81
N LYS A 71 14.95 0.78 19.18
CA LYS A 71 16.02 0.56 18.19
C LYS A 71 15.91 1.42 16.95
N GLN A 72 14.69 1.76 16.53
CA GLN A 72 14.47 2.63 15.39
C GLN A 72 14.69 4.11 15.79
N TYR A 73 14.41 4.46 17.04
CA TYR A 73 14.59 5.80 17.62
C TYR A 73 16.06 6.17 17.72
N GLU A 74 16.90 5.22 18.15
CA GLU A 74 18.35 5.38 18.18
C GLU A 74 18.95 5.60 16.79
N LYS A 75 18.34 5.05 15.73
CA LYS A 75 18.83 5.16 14.36
C LYS A 75 18.38 6.45 13.67
N ASP A 76 17.10 6.76 13.80
CA ASP A 76 16.48 7.94 13.22
C ASP A 76 15.19 8.23 14.00
N PRO A 77 15.24 9.20 14.94
CA PRO A 77 14.11 9.51 15.82
C PRO A 77 12.91 10.08 15.06
N ASP A 78 13.11 10.63 13.85
CA ASP A 78 12.05 11.18 13.03
C ASP A 78 11.40 10.10 12.15
N SER A 79 12.17 9.06 11.76
CA SER A 79 11.68 7.96 10.89
C SER A 79 10.60 7.06 11.48
N ILE A 80 10.51 6.93 12.81
CA ILE A 80 9.49 6.06 13.45
C ILE A 80 8.10 6.59 13.20
N PHE A 81 8.01 7.91 13.09
CA PHE A 81 6.76 8.66 13.08
C PHE A 81 6.38 9.09 11.67
N GLU A 82 7.30 8.98 10.72
CA GLU A 82 6.96 9.01 9.31
C GLU A 82 6.09 7.80 8.96
N LYS A 83 4.79 8.04 8.79
CA LYS A 83 3.92 7.14 8.03
C LYS A 83 4.44 7.10 6.60
N ARG A 84 5.44 6.26 6.35
CA ARG A 84 5.84 5.92 4.99
C ARG A 84 4.63 5.28 4.36
N ARG A 85 3.90 6.05 3.55
CA ARG A 85 2.96 5.47 2.60
C ARG A 85 3.76 4.41 1.88
N LYS A 86 3.27 3.18 1.87
CA LYS A 86 3.92 2.11 1.11
C LYS A 86 3.82 2.54 -0.34
N THR A 87 4.81 3.29 -0.81
CA THR A 87 4.99 3.58 -2.22
C THR A 87 5.11 2.22 -2.84
N GLY A 88 4.14 1.88 -3.69
CA GLY A 88 4.13 0.60 -4.37
C GLY A 88 5.38 0.44 -5.24
N ARG A 89 5.40 -0.64 -6.02
CA ARG A 89 6.46 -0.82 -7.02
C ARG A 89 6.59 0.46 -7.87
N PRO A 90 7.82 0.97 -8.07
CA PRO A 90 8.05 2.10 -8.96
C PRO A 90 7.40 1.84 -10.33
N ARG A 91 6.75 2.87 -10.89
CA ARG A 91 6.15 2.77 -12.22
C ARG A 91 7.25 2.56 -13.25
N ILE A 92 6.96 1.76 -14.28
CA ILE A 92 7.91 1.51 -15.39
C ILE A 92 7.91 2.70 -16.36
N LEU A 93 6.74 3.35 -16.52
CA LEU A 93 6.57 4.52 -17.36
C LEU A 93 6.58 5.79 -16.49
N HIS A 94 7.27 6.83 -16.98
CA HIS A 94 7.60 8.07 -16.27
C HIS A 94 7.29 9.28 -17.16
N ASP A 95 7.55 10.48 -16.67
CA ASP A 95 7.18 11.72 -17.37
C ASP A 95 7.93 11.92 -18.70
N GLU A 96 9.17 11.44 -18.82
CA GLU A 96 9.91 11.42 -20.09
C GLU A 96 9.21 10.55 -21.14
N HIS A 97 8.79 9.35 -20.75
CA HIS A 97 8.03 8.46 -21.62
C HIS A 97 6.68 9.08 -22.03
N LYS A 98 6.02 9.79 -21.10
CA LYS A 98 4.78 10.52 -21.39
C LYS A 98 5.01 11.60 -22.46
N LYS A 99 6.09 12.37 -22.35
CA LYS A 99 6.42 13.41 -23.32
C LYS A 99 6.62 12.81 -24.72
N ALA A 100 7.42 11.75 -24.83
CA ALA A 100 7.66 11.07 -26.11
C ALA A 100 6.37 10.51 -26.73
N ILE A 101 5.45 9.98 -25.91
CA ILE A 101 4.13 9.52 -26.39
C ILE A 101 3.32 10.68 -26.97
N LEU A 102 3.27 11.82 -26.28
CA LEU A 102 2.52 12.98 -26.74
C LEU A 102 3.09 13.53 -28.04
N GLU A 103 4.41 13.68 -28.13
CA GLU A 103 5.09 14.10 -29.37
C GLU A 103 4.77 13.15 -30.54
N CYS A 104 4.78 11.83 -30.32
CA CYS A 104 4.43 10.87 -31.36
C CYS A 104 2.98 11.01 -31.87
N ILE A 105 2.04 11.40 -31.00
CA ILE A 105 0.62 11.55 -31.33
C ILE A 105 0.37 12.93 -31.94
N ASP A 106 1.05 13.96 -31.47
CA ASP A 106 0.97 15.32 -32.04
C ASP A 106 1.53 15.35 -33.48
N GLU A 107 2.60 14.60 -33.76
CA GLU A 107 3.14 14.40 -35.11
C GLU A 107 2.15 13.68 -36.05
N ASN A 108 1.45 12.66 -35.53
CA ASN A 108 0.49 11.88 -36.30
C ASN A 108 -0.68 11.41 -35.39
N PRO A 109 -1.81 12.13 -35.37
CA PRO A 109 -2.94 11.78 -34.52
C PRO A 109 -3.58 10.42 -34.85
N SER A 110 -3.32 9.87 -36.05
CA SER A 110 -3.81 8.56 -36.48
C SER A 110 -2.84 7.41 -36.19
N ILE A 111 -1.73 7.67 -35.49
CA ILE A 111 -0.70 6.68 -35.17
C ILE A 111 -1.28 5.51 -34.38
N VAL A 112 -0.84 4.30 -34.72
CA VAL A 112 -1.29 3.08 -34.03
C VAL A 112 -0.45 2.87 -32.77
N LEU A 113 -1.08 2.34 -31.70
CA LEU A 113 -0.38 2.06 -30.43
C LEU A 113 0.86 1.17 -30.59
N ASP A 114 0.84 0.24 -31.55
CA ASP A 114 1.99 -0.61 -31.87
C ASP A 114 3.19 0.19 -32.42
N GLU A 115 2.91 1.22 -33.21
CA GLU A 115 3.94 2.11 -33.76
C GLU A 115 4.51 3.01 -32.66
N VAL A 116 3.65 3.55 -31.78
CA VAL A 116 4.10 4.28 -30.58
C VAL A 116 4.99 3.39 -29.71
N MET A 117 4.60 2.14 -29.48
CA MET A 117 5.39 1.18 -28.73
C MET A 117 6.74 0.89 -29.39
N LYS A 118 6.80 0.83 -30.72
CA LYS A 118 8.04 0.66 -31.48
C LYS A 118 8.95 1.89 -31.35
N LYS A 119 8.43 3.10 -31.52
CA LYS A 119 9.17 4.35 -31.33
C LYS A 119 9.72 4.46 -29.91
N LEU A 120 8.92 4.14 -28.89
CA LEU A 120 9.36 4.14 -27.50
C LEU A 120 10.51 3.16 -27.24
N LYS A 121 10.46 1.95 -27.79
CA LYS A 121 11.58 0.99 -27.65
C LYS A 121 12.85 1.43 -28.38
N GLN A 122 12.72 2.22 -29.44
CA GLN A 122 13.85 2.78 -30.17
C GLN A 122 14.50 3.92 -29.39
N MET A 123 13.70 4.79 -28.77
CA MET A 123 14.19 5.89 -27.93
C MET A 123 14.72 5.41 -26.57
N PHE A 124 14.07 4.41 -25.99
CA PHE A 124 14.38 3.86 -24.67
C PHE A 124 14.68 2.36 -24.81
N THR A 125 15.93 2.03 -25.12
CA THR A 125 16.37 0.66 -25.44
C THR A 125 16.19 -0.33 -24.28
N GLU A 126 16.20 0.15 -23.04
CA GLU A 126 15.98 -0.66 -21.83
C GLU A 126 14.49 -0.82 -21.47
N LEU A 127 13.58 -0.13 -22.17
CA LEU A 127 12.17 -0.07 -21.82
C LEU A 127 11.43 -1.36 -22.20
N LYS A 128 11.18 -2.21 -21.20
CA LYS A 128 10.36 -3.42 -21.35
C LYS A 128 8.92 -3.17 -20.88
N VAL A 129 8.07 -2.78 -21.83
CA VAL A 129 6.64 -2.49 -21.60
C VAL A 129 5.76 -3.38 -22.47
N SER A 130 4.61 -3.83 -21.94
CA SER A 130 3.60 -4.54 -22.72
C SER A 130 2.62 -3.56 -23.39
N LYS A 131 1.95 -3.98 -24.46
CA LYS A 131 0.94 -3.16 -25.14
C LYS A 131 -0.19 -2.71 -24.22
N THR A 132 -0.65 -3.58 -23.33
CA THR A 132 -1.68 -3.28 -22.32
C THR A 132 -1.21 -2.22 -21.33
N THR A 133 0.03 -2.34 -20.82
CA THR A 133 0.61 -1.36 -19.90
C THR A 133 0.72 0.01 -20.56
N LEU A 134 1.12 0.05 -21.84
CA LEU A 134 1.18 1.29 -22.61
C LEU A 134 -0.21 1.88 -22.82
N PHE A 135 -1.20 1.06 -23.18
CA PHE A 135 -2.59 1.49 -23.35
C PHE A 135 -3.15 2.12 -22.06
N ASP A 136 -2.99 1.46 -20.92
CA ASP A 136 -3.45 1.96 -19.63
C ASP A 136 -2.74 3.26 -19.25
N PHE A 137 -1.44 3.35 -19.56
CA PHE A 137 -0.68 4.57 -19.31
C PHE A 137 -1.17 5.75 -20.15
N VAL A 138 -1.38 5.56 -21.45
CA VAL A 138 -1.93 6.58 -22.34
C VAL A 138 -3.30 7.06 -21.84
N LYS A 139 -4.15 6.13 -21.41
CA LYS A 139 -5.49 6.42 -20.90
C LYS A 139 -5.48 7.18 -19.57
N GLN A 140 -4.65 6.75 -18.61
CA GLN A 140 -4.67 7.27 -17.23
C GLN A 140 -3.73 8.45 -16.99
N HIS A 141 -2.64 8.54 -17.76
CA HIS A 141 -1.57 9.51 -17.51
C HIS A 141 -1.41 10.53 -18.64
N CYS A 142 -1.76 10.18 -19.88
CA CYS A 142 -1.80 11.14 -20.99
C CYS A 142 -3.20 11.77 -21.18
N ASN A 143 -4.22 11.30 -20.46
CA ASN A 143 -5.63 11.73 -20.60
C ASN A 143 -6.17 11.58 -22.03
N LEU A 144 -5.69 10.57 -22.76
CA LEU A 144 -6.11 10.31 -24.14
C LEU A 144 -7.06 9.13 -24.23
N SER A 145 -8.00 9.20 -25.17
CA SER A 145 -8.88 8.08 -25.51
C SER A 145 -8.48 7.52 -26.88
N LEU A 146 -8.04 6.27 -26.91
CA LEU A 146 -7.71 5.59 -28.16
C LEU A 146 -8.96 4.92 -28.72
N LYS A 147 -9.32 5.23 -29.96
CA LYS A 147 -10.45 4.62 -30.67
C LYS A 147 -9.95 3.67 -31.75
N LYS A 148 -10.74 2.61 -32.01
CA LYS A 148 -10.51 1.72 -33.14
C LYS A 148 -11.02 2.39 -34.41
N ALA A 149 -10.16 2.52 -35.43
CA ALA A 149 -10.57 2.97 -36.75
C ALA A 149 -11.58 2.00 -37.37
N ARG A 150 -12.67 2.53 -37.94
CA ARG A 150 -13.66 1.76 -38.72
C ARG A 150 -13.47 2.13 -40.18
N LEU A 151 -13.02 1.19 -40.99
CA LEU A 151 -12.89 1.38 -42.44
C LEU A 151 -14.21 0.98 -43.10
N GLN A 152 -14.73 1.85 -43.97
CA GLN A 152 -15.88 1.52 -44.81
C GLN A 152 -15.37 0.90 -46.12
N PRO A 153 -16.02 -0.17 -46.62
CA PRO A 153 -15.69 -0.71 -47.94
C PRO A 153 -15.97 0.36 -49.01
N LYS A 154 -15.01 0.58 -49.90
CA LYS A 154 -15.20 1.46 -51.06
C LYS A 154 -16.02 0.69 -52.11
N ASP A 155 -17.11 1.28 -52.59
CA ASP A 155 -17.94 0.66 -53.62
C ASP A 155 -17.11 0.34 -54.86
N ARG A 156 -17.30 -0.87 -55.38
CA ARG A 156 -16.56 -1.38 -56.54
C ARG A 156 -16.99 -0.70 -57.85
N ASN A 157 -18.19 -0.12 -57.87
CA ASN A 157 -18.76 0.50 -59.05
C ASN A 157 -18.94 2.01 -58.78
N SER A 158 -17.99 2.81 -59.26
CA SER A 158 -18.13 4.26 -59.38
C SER A 158 -18.42 4.58 -60.85
N GLU A 159 -19.34 5.50 -61.12
CA GLU A 159 -19.73 5.90 -62.50
C GLU A 159 -18.53 6.32 -63.36
N GLU A 160 -17.41 6.74 -62.74
CA GLU A 160 -16.11 7.02 -63.39
C GLU A 160 -15.42 5.80 -64.04
N LYS A 161 -15.91 4.57 -63.81
CA LYS A 161 -15.35 3.32 -64.36
C LYS A 161 -16.30 2.59 -65.32
N ILE A 162 -17.42 3.20 -65.69
CA ILE A 162 -18.37 2.67 -66.69
C ILE A 162 -18.09 3.29 -68.06
#